data_AF-A0A139LLJ2-F1
#
_entry.id   AF-A0A139LLJ2-F1
#
_cell.length_a   1.000
_cell.length_b   1.000
_cell.length_c   1.000
_cell.angle_alpha   90.00
_cell.angle_beta   90.00
_cell.angle_gamma   90.00
#
_symmetry.space_group_name_H-M   'P 1'
#
loop_
_entity.id
_entity.type
_entity.pdbx_description
1 polymer ?
#
loop_
_entity_poly.entity_id
_entity_poly.type
_entity_poly.pdbx_seq_one_letter_code
_entity_poly.pdbx_strand_id
1 'polypeptide(L)'
;MAMQEMQKAKKDPVFQEMLALAQELADLEEQILNTVSEEFPVGEPELPPVELSEADKKLIQQYKDLFSGSGSLEGMQVARPEPKVEEPVQTRPKIQLNVKKVDLDEAKQSYKEKLEEMKLLMEKLRPEGDMTPQMQRNYYSARKLPVLRKSVTKAPVCWICNLCGCHHSHPSECAQPELGGTWVYEDVVTVTKTFEYQDD
;
A
#
# COMPACT_ATOMS: atom_id res chain seq x y z
N MET A 1 23.46 25.92 28.15
CA MET A 1 22.09 26.40 27.92
C MET A 1 21.23 25.39 27.14
N ALA A 2 21.64 24.92 25.95
CA ALA A 2 20.84 23.98 25.16
C ALA A 2 20.44 22.67 25.90
N MET A 3 21.39 22.00 26.58
CA MET A 3 21.07 20.79 27.37
C MET A 3 20.11 21.05 28.53
N GLN A 4 20.15 22.26 29.11
CA GLN A 4 19.29 22.63 30.23
C GLN A 4 17.84 22.85 29.75
N GLU A 5 17.66 23.50 28.61
CA GLU A 5 16.34 23.65 27.99
C GLU A 5 15.76 22.30 27.54
N MET A 6 16.59 21.37 27.06
CA MET A 6 16.15 19.99 26.80
C MET A 6 15.68 19.26 28.06
N GLN A 7 16.38 19.43 29.19
CA GLN A 7 15.95 18.83 30.46
C GLN A 7 14.67 19.46 31.00
N LYS A 8 14.48 20.77 30.80
CA LYS A 8 13.23 21.46 31.12
C LYS A 8 12.09 20.95 30.24
N ALA A 9 12.31 20.85 28.92
CA ALA A 9 11.35 20.28 27.98
C ALA A 9 10.91 18.87 28.38
N LYS A 10 11.85 17.98 28.74
CA LYS A 10 11.52 16.63 29.21
C LYS A 10 10.66 16.58 30.47
N LYS A 11 10.69 17.61 31.30
CA LYS A 11 9.92 17.72 32.56
C LYS A 11 8.64 18.56 32.40
N ASP A 12 8.43 19.14 31.22
CA ASP A 12 7.31 19.99 30.92
C ASP A 12 6.06 19.11 30.66
N PRO A 13 4.99 19.23 31.47
CA PRO A 13 3.82 18.37 31.35
C PRO A 13 3.11 18.58 30.00
N VAL A 14 3.09 19.81 29.48
CA VAL A 14 2.45 20.13 28.20
C VAL A 14 3.21 19.47 27.05
N PHE A 15 4.55 19.43 27.14
CA PHE A 15 5.37 18.75 26.15
C PHE A 15 5.23 17.22 26.22
N GLN A 16 5.04 16.65 27.40
CA GLN A 16 4.78 15.21 27.56
C GLN A 16 3.42 14.81 27.00
N GLU A 17 2.37 15.59 27.29
CA GLU A 17 1.03 15.40 26.72
C GLU A 17 1.08 15.46 25.19
N MET A 18 1.80 16.44 24.64
CA MET A 18 1.97 16.60 23.20
C MET A 18 2.73 15.43 22.57
N LEU A 19 3.76 14.88 23.23
CA LEU A 19 4.47 13.69 22.77
C LEU A 19 3.58 12.44 22.79
N ALA A 20 2.75 12.28 23.82
CA ALA A 20 1.79 11.18 23.92
C ALA A 20 0.74 11.28 22.82
N LEU A 21 0.19 12.46 22.59
CA LEU A 21 -0.79 12.73 21.54
C LEU A 21 -0.22 12.48 20.14
N ALA A 22 1.04 12.86 19.90
CA ALA A 22 1.72 12.57 18.65
C ALA A 22 1.91 11.07 18.41
N GLN A 23 2.15 10.29 19.48
CA GLN A 23 2.21 8.83 19.38
C GLN A 23 0.83 8.23 19.07
N GLU A 24 -0.23 8.68 19.75
CA GLU A 24 -1.61 8.26 19.47
C GLU A 24 -2.00 8.54 18.01
N LEU A 25 -1.65 9.72 17.48
CA LEU A 25 -1.88 10.07 16.07
C LEU A 25 -1.15 9.14 15.11
N ALA A 26 0.10 8.79 15.41
CA ALA A 26 0.88 7.86 14.58
C ALA A 26 0.28 6.43 14.60
N ASP A 27 -0.23 6.00 15.76
CA ASP A 27 -0.88 4.69 15.90
C ASP A 27 -2.24 4.65 15.17
N LEU A 28 -3.00 5.76 15.19
CA LEU A 28 -4.23 5.93 14.40
C LEU A 28 -3.96 5.94 12.90
N GLU A 29 -2.92 6.65 12.45
CA GLU A 29 -2.50 6.62 11.03
C GLU A 29 -2.13 5.21 10.59
N GLU A 30 -1.43 4.45 11.43
CA GLU A 30 -1.12 3.04 11.15
C GLU A 30 -2.38 2.19 11.04
N GLN A 31 -3.36 2.36 11.92
CA GLN A 31 -4.63 1.65 11.81
C GLN A 31 -5.38 2.02 10.52
N ILE A 32 -5.37 3.29 10.12
CA ILE A 32 -5.98 3.74 8.85
C ILE A 32 -5.24 3.14 7.66
N LEU A 33 -3.91 3.12 7.67
CA LEU A 33 -3.12 2.54 6.58
C LEU A 33 -3.31 1.03 6.48
N ASN A 34 -3.33 0.32 7.60
CA ASN A 34 -3.52 -1.13 7.62
C ASN A 34 -4.92 -1.51 7.15
N THR A 35 -5.97 -0.81 7.61
CA THR A 35 -7.35 -1.06 7.16
C THR A 35 -7.51 -0.77 5.66
N VAL A 36 -6.95 0.33 5.15
CA VAL A 36 -6.95 0.62 3.70
C VAL A 36 -6.12 -0.40 2.90
N SER A 37 -5.05 -0.93 3.47
CA SER A 37 -4.24 -1.98 2.83
C SER A 37 -4.98 -3.32 2.77
N GLU A 38 -5.76 -3.66 3.81
CA GLU A 38 -6.65 -4.83 3.82
C GLU A 38 -7.83 -4.67 2.84
N GLU A 39 -8.20 -3.43 2.49
CA GLU A 39 -9.21 -3.12 1.48
C GLU A 39 -8.72 -3.25 0.03
N PHE A 40 -7.44 -3.57 -0.25
CA PHE A 40 -7.05 -4.00 -1.58
C PHE A 40 -7.64 -5.40 -1.82
N PRO A 41 -8.69 -5.54 -2.65
CA PRO A 41 -9.05 -6.85 -3.11
C PRO A 41 -7.91 -7.30 -4.01
N VAL A 42 -7.27 -8.41 -3.68
CA VAL A 42 -6.71 -9.32 -4.70
C VAL A 42 -7.93 -9.88 -5.45
N GLY A 43 -8.53 -9.01 -6.24
CA GLY A 43 -9.58 -9.29 -7.18
C GLY A 43 -9.15 -8.56 -8.42
N GLU A 44 -8.81 -9.33 -9.46
CA GLU A 44 -8.69 -8.83 -10.82
C GLU A 44 -9.73 -7.73 -11.04
N PRO A 45 -9.36 -6.59 -11.67
CA PRO A 45 -10.39 -5.72 -12.21
C PRO A 45 -11.25 -6.61 -13.09
N GLU A 46 -12.50 -6.88 -12.69
CA GLU A 46 -13.49 -7.53 -13.55
C GLU A 46 -13.70 -6.56 -14.71
N LEU A 47 -12.84 -6.72 -15.72
CA LEU A 47 -13.00 -6.08 -16.99
C LEU A 47 -14.41 -6.44 -17.45
N PRO A 48 -15.23 -5.46 -17.89
CA PRO A 48 -16.52 -5.77 -18.46
C PRO A 48 -16.31 -6.88 -19.49
N PRO A 49 -17.21 -7.89 -19.59
CA PRO A 49 -17.05 -8.95 -20.57
C PRO A 49 -16.78 -8.30 -21.91
N VAL A 50 -15.54 -8.44 -22.41
CA VAL A 50 -15.15 -7.88 -23.69
C VAL A 50 -15.92 -8.70 -24.71
N GLU A 51 -17.12 -8.25 -25.06
CA GLU A 51 -17.90 -8.83 -26.12
C GLU A 51 -17.12 -8.57 -27.40
N LEU A 52 -16.38 -9.60 -27.84
CA LEU A 52 -15.64 -9.58 -29.09
C LEU A 52 -16.53 -9.03 -30.20
N SER A 53 -16.03 -8.02 -30.91
CA SER A 53 -16.77 -7.41 -32.00
C SER A 53 -17.06 -8.47 -33.07
N GLU A 54 -18.08 -8.26 -33.90
CA GLU A 54 -18.40 -9.21 -34.99
C GLU A 54 -17.22 -9.41 -35.95
N ALA A 55 -16.34 -8.40 -36.08
CA ALA A 55 -15.11 -8.48 -36.84
C ALA A 55 -14.10 -9.47 -36.19
N ASP A 56 -13.96 -9.42 -34.86
CA ASP A 56 -13.06 -10.31 -34.12
C ASP A 56 -13.55 -11.76 -34.18
N LYS A 57 -14.87 -11.97 -34.06
CA LYS A 57 -15.49 -13.30 -34.18
C LYS A 57 -15.27 -13.89 -35.58
N LYS A 58 -15.38 -13.08 -36.62
CA LYS A 58 -15.09 -13.51 -38.01
C LYS A 58 -13.60 -13.78 -38.23
N LEU A 59 -12.71 -12.99 -37.64
CA LEU A 59 -11.27 -13.22 -37.72
C LEU A 59 -10.88 -14.55 -37.04
N ILE A 60 -11.46 -14.85 -35.89
CA ILE A 60 -11.26 -16.13 -35.19
C ILE A 60 -11.79 -17.31 -36.01
N GLN A 61 -12.95 -17.15 -36.67
CA GLN A 61 -13.49 -18.17 -37.57
C GLN A 61 -12.60 -18.40 -38.79
N GLN A 62 -12.12 -17.32 -39.43
CA GLN A 62 -11.17 -17.42 -40.54
C GLN A 62 -9.88 -18.14 -40.12
N TYR A 63 -9.37 -17.85 -38.92
CA TYR A 63 -8.22 -18.55 -38.38
C TYR A 63 -8.54 -20.05 -38.18
N LYS A 64 -9.69 -20.38 -37.58
CA LYS A 64 -10.10 -21.79 -37.41
C LYS A 64 -10.25 -22.53 -38.73
N ASP A 65 -10.78 -21.89 -39.77
CA ASP A 65 -10.95 -22.50 -41.09
C ASP A 65 -9.60 -22.73 -41.79
N LEU A 66 -8.67 -21.80 -41.67
CA LEU A 66 -7.30 -21.94 -42.20
C LEU A 66 -6.54 -23.10 -41.52
N PHE A 67 -6.74 -23.28 -40.22
CA PHE A 67 -6.14 -24.40 -39.46
C PHE A 67 -6.91 -25.71 -39.64
N SER A 68 -8.19 -25.68 -40.00
CA SER A 68 -8.99 -26.89 -40.31
C SER A 68 -8.72 -27.43 -41.72
N GLY A 69 -8.30 -26.56 -42.66
CA GLY A 69 -7.95 -26.94 -44.04
C GLY A 69 -6.50 -27.40 -44.25
N SER A 70 -5.61 -27.20 -43.28
CA SER A 70 -4.22 -27.67 -43.33
C SER A 70 -4.09 -29.01 -42.61
N GLY A 71 -4.47 -30.08 -43.31
CA GLY A 71 -4.27 -31.47 -42.88
C GLY A 71 -2.79 -31.88 -42.88
N SER A 72 -1.98 -31.27 -42.02
CA SER A 72 -0.57 -31.66 -41.84
C SER A 72 -0.02 -31.33 -40.44
N LEU A 73 -0.76 -31.65 -39.38
CA LEU A 73 -0.21 -31.87 -38.04
C LEU A 73 -1.00 -32.95 -37.27
N GLU A 74 -1.25 -34.11 -37.89
CA GLU A 74 -1.66 -35.34 -37.17
C GLU A 74 -0.47 -36.05 -36.48
N GLY A 75 0.58 -35.31 -36.08
CA GLY A 75 1.88 -35.90 -35.74
C GLY A 75 2.48 -35.58 -34.37
N MET A 76 1.80 -34.84 -33.49
CA MET A 76 2.30 -34.59 -32.13
C MET A 76 1.20 -34.84 -31.12
N GLN A 77 1.11 -36.10 -30.69
CA GLN A 77 0.41 -36.46 -29.46
C GLN A 77 1.16 -35.82 -28.29
N VAL A 78 0.64 -34.70 -27.78
CA VAL A 78 0.81 -34.39 -26.37
C VAL A 78 -0.44 -34.92 -25.68
N ALA A 79 -0.25 -35.87 -24.77
CA ALA A 79 -1.31 -36.53 -24.04
C ALA A 79 -2.24 -35.50 -23.39
N ARG A 80 -3.48 -35.44 -23.90
CA ARG A 80 -4.59 -34.78 -23.25
C ARG A 80 -4.91 -35.57 -21.97
N PRO A 81 -4.74 -35.02 -20.77
CA PRO A 81 -5.29 -35.67 -19.58
C PRO A 81 -6.81 -35.69 -19.72
N GLU A 82 -7.39 -36.85 -19.42
CA GLU A 82 -8.82 -37.11 -19.52
C GLU A 82 -9.62 -36.08 -18.71
N PRO A 83 -10.79 -35.61 -19.22
CA PRO A 83 -11.68 -34.77 -18.43
C PRO A 83 -12.29 -35.63 -17.33
N LYS A 84 -11.83 -35.46 -16.09
CA LYS A 84 -12.57 -35.95 -14.93
C LYS A 84 -13.93 -35.25 -14.91
N VAL A 85 -14.97 -36.06 -14.93
CA VAL A 85 -16.36 -35.68 -14.66
C VAL A 85 -16.39 -34.82 -13.40
N GLU A 86 -16.69 -33.53 -13.56
CA GLU A 86 -16.96 -32.63 -12.45
C GLU A 86 -18.36 -32.92 -11.92
N GLU A 87 -18.43 -33.45 -10.71
CA GLU A 87 -19.62 -33.43 -9.86
C GLU A 87 -20.11 -31.97 -9.70
N PRO A 88 -21.42 -31.73 -9.52
CA PRO A 88 -21.98 -30.38 -9.47
C PRO A 88 -21.37 -29.59 -8.32
N VAL A 89 -20.46 -28.68 -8.65
CA VAL A 89 -19.84 -27.74 -7.72
C VAL A 89 -20.94 -26.87 -7.14
N GLN A 90 -21.22 -27.08 -5.84
CA GLN A 90 -22.10 -26.24 -5.05
C GLN A 90 -21.75 -24.76 -5.27
N THR A 91 -22.72 -24.01 -5.77
CA THR A 91 -22.74 -22.56 -5.75
C THR A 91 -22.52 -22.09 -4.30
N ARG A 92 -21.31 -21.63 -4.01
CA ARG A 92 -21.00 -21.01 -2.72
C ARG A 92 -21.81 -19.71 -2.62
N PRO A 93 -22.46 -19.43 -1.48
CA PRO A 93 -23.19 -18.19 -1.32
C PRO A 93 -22.21 -17.02 -1.46
N LYS A 94 -22.55 -16.07 -2.32
CA LYS A 94 -21.80 -14.82 -2.51
C LYS A 94 -21.90 -14.04 -1.19
N ILE A 95 -20.89 -14.19 -0.34
CA ILE A 95 -20.77 -13.41 0.89
C ILE A 95 -20.52 -11.96 0.44
N GLN A 96 -21.55 -11.13 0.53
CA GLN A 96 -21.39 -9.69 0.40
C GLN A 96 -20.66 -9.19 1.65
N LEU A 97 -19.36 -8.97 1.54
CA LEU A 97 -18.56 -8.28 2.54
C LEU A 97 -18.93 -6.79 2.52
N ASN A 98 -20.05 -6.45 3.16
CA ASN A 98 -20.30 -5.09 3.62
C ASN A 98 -19.60 -4.92 4.96
N VAL A 99 -18.29 -4.66 4.94
CA VAL A 99 -17.50 -4.44 6.16
C VAL A 99 -16.89 -3.02 6.10
N LYS A 100 -17.27 -2.19 7.09
CA LYS A 100 -16.49 -1.10 7.73
C LYS A 100 -16.17 0.25 7.05
N LYS A 101 -16.96 0.76 6.09
CA LYS A 101 -16.80 2.19 5.69
C LYS A 101 -16.98 3.19 6.87
N VAL A 102 -17.89 2.87 7.80
CA VAL A 102 -18.18 3.71 8.97
C VAL A 102 -17.01 3.76 9.97
N ASP A 103 -16.28 2.64 10.15
CA ASP A 103 -15.12 2.52 11.06
C ASP A 103 -13.95 3.38 10.58
N LEU A 104 -13.72 3.40 9.27
CA LEU A 104 -12.67 4.19 8.62
C LEU A 104 -12.97 5.70 8.64
N ASP A 105 -14.24 6.09 8.48
CA ASP A 105 -14.64 7.49 8.58
C ASP A 105 -14.60 8.01 10.04
N GLU A 106 -14.95 7.17 11.02
CA GLU A 106 -14.83 7.49 12.45
C GLU A 106 -13.35 7.66 12.87
N ALA A 107 -12.46 6.77 12.40
CA ALA A 107 -11.02 6.88 12.64
C ALA A 107 -10.41 8.16 12.01
N LYS A 108 -10.90 8.58 10.84
CA LYS A 108 -10.48 9.85 10.22
C LYS A 108 -10.99 11.08 10.98
N GLN A 109 -12.16 11.00 11.59
CA GLN A 109 -12.71 12.09 12.41
C GLN A 109 -11.92 12.22 13.72
N SER A 110 -11.68 11.11 14.42
CA SER A 110 -10.87 11.13 15.65
C SER A 110 -9.45 11.63 15.39
N TYR A 111 -8.84 11.27 14.25
CA TYR A 111 -7.55 11.82 13.83
C TYR A 111 -7.59 13.35 13.67
N LYS A 112 -8.64 13.90 13.04
CA LYS A 112 -8.79 15.36 12.88
C LYS A 112 -9.01 16.08 14.21
N GLU A 113 -9.83 15.51 15.10
CA GLU A 113 -10.07 16.09 16.43
C GLU A 113 -8.78 16.12 17.26
N LYS A 114 -8.02 15.02 17.25
CA LYS A 114 -6.72 14.89 17.92
C LYS A 114 -5.67 15.84 17.34
N LEU A 115 -5.70 16.12 16.03
CA LEU A 115 -4.86 17.15 15.43
C LEU A 115 -5.20 18.56 15.93
N GLU A 116 -6.47 18.89 16.12
CA GLU A 116 -6.86 20.20 16.65
C GLU A 116 -6.47 20.34 18.14
N GLU A 117 -6.60 19.26 18.93
CA GLU A 117 -6.07 19.20 20.30
C GLU A 117 -4.55 19.45 20.32
N MET A 118 -3.81 18.84 19.40
CA MET A 118 -2.36 19.03 19.26
C MET A 118 -2.02 20.49 18.93
N LYS A 119 -2.78 21.11 18.03
CA LYS A 119 -2.62 22.51 17.64
C LYS A 119 -2.89 23.46 18.80
N LEU A 120 -3.92 23.20 19.62
CA LEU A 120 -4.20 23.97 20.82
C LEU A 120 -3.08 23.84 21.87
N LEU A 121 -2.51 22.65 22.04
CA LEU A 121 -1.35 22.45 22.90
C LEU A 121 -0.10 23.17 22.38
N MET A 122 0.11 23.18 21.06
CA MET A 122 1.20 23.92 20.41
C MET A 122 1.08 25.43 20.64
N GLU A 123 -0.13 25.98 20.57
CA GLU A 123 -0.40 27.40 20.85
C GLU A 123 -0.08 27.76 22.31
N LYS A 124 -0.45 26.87 23.25
CA LYS A 124 -0.14 27.03 24.68
C LYS A 124 1.37 26.96 24.98
N LEU A 125 2.13 26.27 24.13
CA LEU A 125 3.59 26.12 24.25
C LEU A 125 4.36 27.33 23.69
N ARG A 126 3.69 28.38 23.20
CA ARG A 126 4.35 29.59 22.68
C ARG A 126 5.14 30.26 23.82
N PRO A 127 6.45 30.54 23.65
CA PRO A 127 7.23 31.26 24.64
C PRO A 127 6.67 32.67 24.86
N GLU A 128 6.71 33.14 26.11
CA GLU A 128 6.31 34.51 26.46
C GLU A 128 7.18 35.54 25.73
N GLY A 129 6.56 36.67 25.36
CA GLY A 129 7.12 37.70 24.47
C GLY A 129 8.38 38.40 25.00
N ASP A 130 8.71 38.22 26.27
CA ASP A 130 9.86 38.87 26.92
C ASP A 130 11.18 38.09 26.76
N MET A 131 11.15 36.93 26.11
CA MET A 131 12.33 36.10 25.87
C MET A 131 13.21 36.67 24.75
N THR A 132 14.53 36.73 24.97
CA THR A 132 15.47 37.12 23.91
C THR A 132 15.42 36.15 22.71
N PRO A 133 15.72 36.58 21.47
CA PRO A 133 15.67 35.72 20.29
C PRO A 133 16.49 34.43 20.43
N GLN A 134 17.63 34.49 21.12
CA GLN A 134 18.51 33.34 21.35
C GLN A 134 17.89 32.34 22.34
N MET A 135 17.16 32.83 23.35
CA MET A 135 16.40 31.98 24.28
C MET A 135 15.19 31.34 23.60
N GLN A 136 14.48 32.08 22.73
CA GLN A 136 13.38 31.53 21.94
C GLN A 136 13.86 30.40 21.02
N ARG A 137 14.97 30.59 20.31
CA ARG A 137 15.58 29.53 19.48
C ARG A 137 15.92 28.27 20.28
N ASN A 138 16.52 28.43 21.46
CA ASN A 138 16.83 27.32 22.35
C ASN A 138 15.56 26.64 22.87
N TYR A 139 14.52 27.40 23.18
CA TYR A 139 13.23 26.88 23.64
C TYR A 139 12.55 26.02 22.56
N TYR A 140 12.43 26.54 21.33
CA TYR A 140 11.80 25.80 20.22
C TYR A 140 12.63 24.59 19.80
N SER A 141 13.97 24.71 19.74
CA SER A 141 14.82 23.57 19.37
C SER A 141 14.78 22.43 20.40
N ALA A 142 14.59 22.73 21.69
CA ALA A 142 14.46 21.73 22.74
C ALA A 142 13.09 21.00 22.74
N ARG A 143 12.04 21.65 22.24
CA ARG A 143 10.64 21.13 22.22
C ARG A 143 10.18 20.73 20.82
N LYS A 144 11.09 20.25 19.97
CA LYS A 144 10.73 19.73 18.64
C LYS A 144 10.09 18.35 18.76
N LEU A 145 8.93 18.21 18.14
CA LEU A 145 8.26 16.94 17.95
C LEU A 145 8.88 16.20 16.77
N PRO A 146 9.29 14.93 16.93
CA PRO A 146 9.60 14.07 15.81
C PRO A 146 8.29 13.61 15.14
N VAL A 147 8.24 13.66 13.82
CA VAL A 147 7.14 13.09 13.02
C VAL A 147 7.59 11.73 12.49
N LEU A 148 6.80 10.69 12.76
CA LEU A 148 7.03 9.36 12.21
C LEU A 148 6.18 9.22 10.94
N ARG A 149 6.82 9.26 9.78
CA ARG A 149 6.17 8.99 8.50
C ARG A 149 6.34 7.52 8.17
N LYS A 150 5.24 6.78 8.05
CA LYS A 150 5.23 5.44 7.46
C LYS A 150 4.88 5.57 5.98
N SER A 151 5.77 5.17 5.09
CA SER A 151 5.48 5.08 3.66
C SER A 151 5.54 3.63 3.21
N VAL A 152 4.49 3.18 2.54
CA VAL A 152 4.43 1.87 1.90
C VAL A 152 4.99 1.99 0.50
N THR A 153 6.06 1.26 0.21
CA THR A 153 6.71 1.23 -1.11
C THR A 153 6.72 -0.20 -1.64
N LYS A 154 6.33 -0.38 -2.91
CA LYS A 154 6.34 -1.69 -3.57
C LYS A 154 7.75 -2.04 -4.01
N ALA A 155 8.35 -3.06 -3.39
CA ALA A 155 9.67 -3.54 -3.78
C ALA A 155 9.52 -4.82 -4.63
N PRO A 156 10.28 -4.96 -5.74
CA PRO A 156 10.28 -6.19 -6.53
C PRO A 156 10.93 -7.31 -5.72
N VAL A 157 10.20 -8.42 -5.49
CA VAL A 157 10.71 -9.58 -4.74
C VAL A 157 11.29 -10.60 -5.68
N CYS A 158 10.53 -10.97 -6.70
CA CYS A 158 10.97 -11.93 -7.69
C CYS A 158 10.27 -11.72 -9.03
N TRP A 159 10.92 -12.20 -10.07
CA TRP A 159 10.39 -12.25 -11.41
C TRP A 159 10.07 -13.69 -11.77
N ILE A 160 8.84 -13.95 -12.22
CA ILE A 160 8.38 -15.28 -12.62
C ILE A 160 8.49 -15.39 -14.14
N CYS A 161 9.26 -16.36 -14.60
CA CYS A 161 9.40 -16.65 -16.02
C CYS A 161 8.10 -17.24 -16.61
N ASN A 162 7.64 -16.73 -17.75
CA ASN A 162 6.46 -17.27 -18.44
C ASN A 162 6.68 -18.66 -19.05
N LEU A 163 7.93 -19.01 -19.41
CA LEU A 163 8.24 -20.29 -20.03
C LEU A 163 8.32 -21.44 -19.02
N CYS A 164 9.10 -21.25 -17.94
CA CYS A 164 9.40 -22.32 -16.98
C CYS A 164 8.74 -22.15 -15.61
N GLY A 165 8.12 -21.00 -15.32
CA GLY A 165 7.53 -20.71 -14.02
C GLY A 165 8.55 -20.56 -12.89
N CYS A 166 9.86 -20.54 -13.20
CA CYS A 166 10.90 -20.36 -12.20
C CYS A 166 10.92 -18.93 -11.67
N HIS A 167 11.22 -18.80 -10.37
CA HIS A 167 11.41 -17.52 -9.70
C HIS A 167 12.87 -17.08 -9.83
N HIS A 168 13.09 -15.88 -10.37
CA HIS A 168 14.39 -15.26 -10.54
C HIS A 168 14.45 -13.93 -9.79
N SER A 169 15.66 -13.46 -9.47
CA SER A 169 15.81 -12.11 -8.90
C SER A 169 15.74 -11.05 -10.00
N HIS A 170 16.25 -11.38 -11.19
CA HIS A 170 16.21 -10.52 -12.36
C HIS A 170 15.87 -11.31 -13.64
N PRO A 171 15.19 -10.69 -14.62
CA PRO A 171 14.86 -11.33 -15.90
C PRO A 171 16.07 -11.86 -16.66
N SER A 172 17.24 -11.22 -16.48
CA SER A 172 18.50 -11.61 -17.11
C SER A 172 19.06 -12.95 -16.64
N GLU A 173 18.60 -13.47 -15.50
CA GLU A 173 19.02 -14.79 -14.99
C GLU A 173 18.24 -15.94 -15.64
N CYS A 174 17.22 -15.62 -16.44
CA CYS A 174 16.42 -16.61 -17.15
C CYS A 174 17.15 -17.12 -18.40
N ALA A 175 16.96 -18.41 -18.71
CA ALA A 175 17.52 -19.01 -19.92
C ALA A 175 16.93 -18.43 -21.22
N GLN A 176 15.68 -17.95 -21.18
CA GLN A 176 15.02 -17.30 -22.32
C GLN A 176 14.24 -16.06 -21.87
N PRO A 177 14.92 -14.92 -21.64
CA PRO A 177 14.28 -13.68 -21.19
C PRO A 177 13.37 -13.06 -22.26
N GLU A 178 13.56 -13.40 -23.54
CA GLU A 178 12.79 -12.86 -24.68
C GLU A 178 11.30 -13.25 -24.65
N LEU A 179 10.97 -14.35 -23.96
CA LEU A 179 9.59 -14.80 -23.77
C LEU A 179 8.86 -14.04 -22.65
N GLY A 180 9.58 -13.13 -21.97
CA GLY A 180 9.03 -12.28 -20.92
C GLY A 180 8.70 -13.02 -19.63
N GLY A 181 8.11 -12.28 -18.71
CA GLY A 181 7.72 -12.76 -17.39
C GLY A 181 7.14 -11.64 -16.54
N THR A 182 6.64 -12.01 -15.37
CA THR A 182 5.86 -11.11 -14.51
C THR A 182 6.64 -10.81 -13.23
N TRP A 183 6.71 -9.53 -12.87
CA TRP A 183 7.26 -9.13 -11.58
C TRP A 183 6.23 -9.32 -10.48
N VAL A 184 6.67 -9.95 -9.39
CA VAL A 184 5.96 -10.03 -8.12
C VAL A 184 6.57 -8.97 -7.20
N TYR A 185 5.70 -8.12 -6.66
CA TYR A 185 6.06 -7.06 -5.74
C TYR A 185 5.51 -7.39 -4.36
N GLU A 186 6.26 -7.03 -3.32
CA GLU A 186 5.80 -7.07 -1.93
C GLU A 186 5.80 -5.64 -1.38
N ASP A 187 4.81 -5.35 -0.55
CA ASP A 187 4.65 -4.06 0.06
C ASP A 187 5.62 -3.95 1.24
N VAL A 188 6.68 -3.18 1.07
CA VAL A 188 7.67 -2.92 2.12
C VAL A 188 7.28 -1.64 2.85
N VAL A 189 6.98 -1.77 4.14
CA VAL A 189 6.68 -0.65 5.03
C VAL A 189 8.00 -0.03 5.50
N THR A 190 8.29 1.20 5.06
CA THR A 190 9.45 1.95 5.53
C THR A 190 9.00 3.00 6.54
N VAL A 191 9.50 2.91 7.78
CA VAL A 191 9.26 3.90 8.83
C VAL A 191 10.39 4.91 8.83
N THR A 192 10.12 6.14 8.39
CA THR A 192 11.10 7.22 8.40
C THR A 192 10.76 8.19 9.53
N LYS A 193 11.70 8.38 10.47
CA LYS A 193 11.60 9.39 11.51
C LYS A 193 12.20 10.70 11.00
N THR A 194 11.34 11.66 10.69
CA THR A 194 11.76 12.99 10.22
C THR A 194 11.41 14.07 11.25
N PHE A 195 12.11 15.19 11.17
CA PHE A 195 11.74 16.43 11.85
C PHE A 195 11.26 17.38 10.76
N GLU A 196 10.06 17.15 10.23
CA GLU A 196 9.48 18.02 9.20
C GLU A 196 9.07 19.36 9.82
N TYR A 197 9.44 20.44 9.14
CA TYR A 197 8.83 21.75 9.36
C TYR A 197 7.63 21.81 8.42
N GLN A 198 6.46 22.24 8.92
CA GLN A 198 5.43 22.73 8.01
C GLN A 198 5.97 24.06 7.44
N ASP A 199 6.49 24.02 6.21
CA ASP A 199 6.70 25.23 5.43
C ASP A 199 5.31 25.73 5.01
N ASP A 200 4.91 26.89 5.56
CA ASP A 200 3.71 27.66 5.18
C ASP A 200 3.79 28.12 3.72
#